data_AF-A0A527VAS9-F1
#
_entry.id   AF-A0A527VAS9-F1
#
_cell.length_a   1.000
_cell.length_b   1.000
_cell.length_c   1.000
_cell.angle_alpha   90.00
_cell.angle_beta   90.00
_cell.angle_gamma   90.00
#
_symmetry.space_group_name_H-M   'P 1'
#
loop_
_entity.id
_entity.type
_entity.pdbx_description
1 polymer ?
#
loop_
_entity_poly.entity_id
_entity_poly.type
_entity_poly.pdbx_seq_one_letter_code
_entity_poly.pdbx_strand_id
1 'polypeptide(L)'
;MIASRQLEFPDQLEQVVRCALVTPELIAFGSSNSVALACSVSPTTVVRLAGFLGFENFRDLRTLFREHLRRRAARASASGSATGLAE
;
A
#
# COMPACT_ATOMS: atom_id res chain seq x y z
N MET A 1 24.19 15.08 -15.75
CA MET A 1 23.51 15.17 -14.43
C MET A 1 22.37 16.17 -14.58
N ILE A 2 21.31 16.02 -13.77
CA ILE A 2 20.04 16.76 -13.68
C ILE A 2 18.87 16.04 -14.36
N ALA A 3 17.97 15.62 -13.47
CA ALA A 3 16.77 14.82 -13.63
C ALA A 3 15.89 15.24 -14.80
N SER A 4 15.57 14.27 -15.67
CA SER A 4 14.48 14.38 -16.63
C SER A 4 13.19 14.69 -15.90
N ARG A 5 12.82 15.97 -15.99
CA ARG A 5 11.67 16.64 -15.42
C ARG A 5 10.40 16.24 -16.18
N GLN A 6 10.10 14.95 -16.19
CA GLN A 6 8.75 14.46 -16.49
C GLN A 6 8.07 14.20 -15.16
N LEU A 7 7.57 15.30 -14.59
CA LEU A 7 6.53 15.28 -13.57
C LEU A 7 5.17 15.16 -14.29
N GLU A 8 5.09 14.24 -15.25
CA GLU A 8 3.82 13.68 -15.68
C GLU A 8 3.24 13.06 -14.40
N PHE A 9 2.00 13.36 -14.04
CA PHE A 9 1.23 12.53 -13.11
C PHE A 9 0.71 11.36 -13.94
N PRO A 10 1.50 10.30 -14.16
CA PRO A 10 1.21 9.35 -15.23
C PRO A 10 0.33 8.24 -14.64
N ASP A 11 -0.39 7.48 -15.45
CA ASP A 11 -1.11 6.24 -15.07
C ASP A 11 -0.44 5.41 -13.97
N GLN A 12 0.90 5.44 -13.89
CA GLN A 12 1.70 4.74 -12.89
C GLN A 12 1.42 5.09 -11.43
N LEU A 13 1.13 6.35 -11.06
CA LEU A 13 0.82 6.68 -9.65
C LEU A 13 -0.54 6.09 -9.25
N GLU A 14 -1.52 6.26 -10.14
CA GLU A 14 -2.85 5.68 -9.96
C GLU A 14 -2.79 4.14 -9.92
N GLN A 15 -1.95 3.54 -10.76
CA GLN A 15 -1.74 2.09 -10.79
C GLN A 15 -1.23 1.56 -9.44
N VAL A 16 -0.25 2.23 -8.83
CA VAL A 16 0.25 1.82 -7.50
C VAL A 16 -0.84 1.98 -6.44
N VAL A 17 -1.63 3.04 -6.48
CA VAL A 17 -2.77 3.24 -5.56
C VAL A 17 -3.84 2.16 -5.77
N ARG A 18 -4.18 1.83 -7.01
CA ARG A 18 -5.12 0.75 -7.33
C ARG A 18 -4.62 -0.59 -6.81
N CYS A 19 -3.36 -0.94 -7.06
CA CYS A 19 -2.75 -2.15 -6.52
C CYS A 19 -2.75 -2.17 -4.99
N ALA A 20 -2.50 -1.02 -4.34
CA ALA A 20 -2.57 -0.89 -2.88
C ALA A 20 -3.97 -1.18 -2.32
N LEU A 21 -5.01 -0.72 -3.03
CA LEU A 21 -6.41 -0.90 -2.64
C LEU A 21 -6.89 -2.33 -2.89
N VAL A 22 -6.45 -2.97 -3.97
CA VAL A 22 -6.78 -4.36 -4.31
C VAL A 22 -6.06 -5.33 -3.37
N THR A 23 -4.77 -5.10 -3.12
CA THR A 23 -3.91 -6.01 -2.36
C THR A 23 -3.03 -5.24 -1.37
N PRO A 24 -3.59 -4.78 -0.23
CA PRO A 24 -2.86 -3.97 0.76
C PRO A 24 -1.68 -4.72 1.42
N GLU A 25 -1.75 -6.05 1.45
CA GLU A 25 -0.68 -6.94 1.92
C GLU A 25 0.61 -6.80 1.11
N LEU A 26 0.49 -6.46 -0.17
CA LEU A 26 1.63 -6.25 -1.05
C LEU A 26 2.47 -5.05 -0.60
N ILE A 27 1.82 -3.95 -0.19
CA ILE A 27 2.52 -2.79 0.38
C ILE A 27 2.96 -3.04 1.83
N ALA A 28 2.14 -3.75 2.61
CA ALA A 28 2.42 -4.01 4.03
C ALA A 28 3.64 -4.92 4.25
N PHE A 29 3.84 -5.93 3.40
CA PHE A 29 4.91 -6.92 3.55
C PHE A 29 5.99 -6.81 2.46
N GLY A 30 5.67 -6.19 1.32
CA GLY A 30 6.61 -6.01 0.22
C GLY A 30 7.67 -4.93 0.47
N SER A 31 8.71 -4.98 -0.34
CA SER A 31 9.69 -3.90 -0.47
C SER A 31 9.24 -2.93 -1.58
N SER A 32 9.82 -1.73 -1.62
CA SER A 32 9.56 -0.78 -2.72
C SER A 32 9.81 -1.42 -4.09
N ASN A 33 10.82 -2.29 -4.21
CA ASN A 33 11.09 -3.03 -5.45
C ASN A 33 10.04 -4.10 -5.75
N SER A 34 9.61 -4.90 -4.76
CA SER A 34 8.61 -5.95 -5.03
C SER A 34 7.24 -5.35 -5.35
N VAL A 35 6.88 -4.25 -4.68
CA VAL A 35 5.66 -3.49 -4.96
C VAL A 35 5.71 -2.90 -6.36
N ALA A 36 6.84 -2.30 -6.74
CA ALA A 36 7.02 -1.75 -8.07
C ALA A 36 6.85 -2.81 -9.17
N LEU A 37 7.46 -3.99 -8.99
CA LEU A 37 7.31 -5.11 -9.91
C LEU A 37 5.86 -5.59 -10.02
N ALA A 38 5.17 -5.75 -8.90
CA ALA A 38 3.77 -6.18 -8.90
C ALA A 38 2.83 -5.16 -9.54
N CYS A 39 3.11 -3.86 -9.38
CA CYS A 39 2.33 -2.79 -9.98
C CYS A 39 2.79 -2.47 -11.42
N SER A 40 3.81 -3.15 -11.95
CA SER A 40 4.47 -2.85 -13.23
C SER A 40 4.93 -1.38 -13.37
N VAL A 41 5.49 -0.82 -12.29
CA VAL A 41 6.05 0.53 -12.25
C VAL A 41 7.51 0.52 -11.82
N SER A 42 8.18 1.68 -11.86
CA SER A 42 9.52 1.84 -11.29
C SER A 42 9.51 1.93 -9.75
N PRO A 43 10.54 1.40 -9.05
CA PRO A 43 10.71 1.59 -7.59
C PRO A 43 10.71 3.05 -7.16
N THR A 44 11.24 3.94 -8.00
CA THR A 44 11.22 5.39 -7.74
C THR A 44 9.80 5.96 -7.74
N THR A 45 8.88 5.41 -8.53
CA THR A 45 7.47 5.80 -8.52
C THR A 45 6.80 5.46 -7.18
N VAL A 46 7.11 4.29 -6.61
CA VAL A 46 6.58 3.86 -5.31
C VAL A 46 7.05 4.76 -4.17
N VAL A 47 8.32 5.17 -4.18
CA VAL A 47 8.86 6.11 -3.18
C VAL A 47 8.26 7.51 -3.37
N ARG A 48 8.09 7.96 -4.62
CA ARG A 48 7.43 9.24 -4.93
C ARG A 48 5.97 9.25 -4.53
N LEU A 49 5.25 8.13 -4.64
CA LEU A 49 3.88 8.00 -4.13
C LEU A 49 3.82 8.23 -2.62
N ALA A 50 4.77 7.66 -1.85
CA ALA A 50 4.82 7.88 -0.42
C ALA A 50 4.95 9.38 -0.10
N GLY A 51 5.86 10.09 -0.77
CA GLY A 51 5.99 11.54 -0.67
C GLY A 51 4.73 12.30 -1.12
N PHE A 52 4.06 11.85 -2.17
CA PHE A 52 2.82 12.46 -2.66
C PHE A 52 1.66 12.32 -1.65
N LEU A 53 1.62 11.20 -0.92
CA LEU A 53 0.65 10.96 0.15
C LEU A 53 1.01 11.66 1.48
N GLY A 54 2.13 12.38 1.53
CA GLY A 54 2.60 13.10 2.72
C GLY A 54 3.47 12.28 3.68
N PHE A 55 3.96 11.11 3.26
CA PHE A 55 4.92 10.32 4.02
C PHE A 55 6.35 10.73 3.70
N GLU A 56 7.21 10.72 4.72
CA GLU A 56 8.64 11.02 4.54
C GLU A 56 9.34 9.91 3.74
N ASN A 57 8.89 8.66 3.89
CA ASN A 57 9.50 7.50 3.25
C ASN A 57 8.50 6.35 3.04
N PHE A 58 8.89 5.37 2.23
CA PHE A 58 8.07 4.18 1.96
C PHE A 58 7.84 3.30 3.21
N ARG A 59 8.71 3.38 4.22
CA ARG A 59 8.57 2.61 5.47
C ARG A 59 7.39 3.11 6.30
N ASP A 60 7.15 4.42 6.33
CA ASP A 60 5.98 5.01 7.00
C ASP A 60 4.68 4.58 6.33
N LEU A 61 4.63 4.66 4.99
CA LEU A 61 3.51 4.13 4.20
C LEU A 61 3.25 2.65 4.53
N ARG A 62 4.30 1.82 4.52
CA ARG A 62 4.19 0.39 4.87
C ARG A 62 3.66 0.17 6.28
N THR A 63 4.07 0.99 7.24
CA THR A 63 3.62 0.87 8.64
C THR A 63 2.13 1.14 8.77
N LEU A 64 1.62 2.16 8.07
CA LEU A 64 0.19 2.43 7.99
C LEU A 64 -0.58 1.24 7.41
N PHE A 65 -0.13 0.68 6.30
CA PHE A 65 -0.77 -0.49 5.69
C PHE A 65 -0.77 -1.71 6.63
N ARG A 66 0.33 -1.97 7.35
CA ARG A 66 0.39 -3.04 8.37
C ARG A 66 -0.59 -2.80 9.51
N GLU A 67 -0.72 -1.57 9.97
CA GLU A 67 -1.67 -1.19 11.02
C GLU A 67 -3.12 -1.34 10.54
N HIS A 68 -3.42 -0.93 9.31
CA HIS A 68 -4.73 -1.14 8.69
C HIS A 68 -5.09 -2.63 8.62
N LEU A 69 -4.16 -3.48 8.18
CA LEU A 69 -4.36 -4.93 8.14
C LEU A 69 -4.57 -5.53 9.53
N ARG A 70 -3.81 -5.08 10.54
CA ARG A 70 -4.00 -5.51 11.93
C ARG A 70 -5.40 -5.17 12.44
N ARG A 71 -5.87 -3.94 12.20
CA ARG A 71 -7.22 -3.50 12.58
C ARG A 71 -8.29 -4.30 11.88
N ARG A 72 -8.11 -4.59 10.58
CA ARG A 72 -9.01 -5.43 9.80
C ARG A 72 -9.08 -6.86 10.34
N ALA A 73 -7.93 -7.45 10.68
CA ALA A 73 -7.86 -8.77 11.30
C ALA A 73 -8.51 -8.81 12.68
N ALA A 74 -8.23 -7.82 13.54
CA ALA A 74 -8.86 -7.69 14.85
C ALA A 74 -10.40 -7.59 14.75
N ARG A 75 -10.91 -6.83 13.77
CA ARG A 75 -12.35 -6.72 13.52
C ARG A 75 -12.95 -8.02 12.97
N ALA A 76 -12.24 -8.72 12.09
CA ALA A 76 -12.67 -10.02 11.58
C ALA A 76 -12.81 -11.05 12.72
N SER A 77 -11.84 -11.10 13.64
CA SER A 77 -11.91 -11.95 14.83
C SER A 77 -13.04 -11.56 15.79
N ALA A 78 -13.35 -10.27 15.92
CA ALA A 78 -14.48 -9.80 16.73
C ALA A 78 -15.86 -10.08 16.08
N SER A 79 -15.91 -10.24 14.75
CA SER A 79 -17.13 -10.62 14.03
C SER A 79 -17.50 -12.10 14.19
N GLY A 80 -16.58 -12.93 14.70
CA GLY A 80 -16.82 -14.35 14.94
C GLY A 80 -17.57 -14.67 16.25
N SER A 81 -17.89 -13.67 17.07
CA SER A 81 -18.46 -13.88 18.41
C SER A 81 -19.99 -13.82 18.49
N ALA A 82 -20.71 -13.63 17.38
CA ALA A 82 -22.16 -13.44 17.37
C ALA A 82 -22.99 -14.59 16.77
N THR A 83 -22.38 -15.71 16.35
CA THR A 83 -23.08 -16.81 15.63
C THR A 83 -23.22 -18.11 16.44
N GLY A 84 -23.11 -18.07 17.77
CA GLY A 84 -23.15 -19.29 18.60
C GLY A 84 -24.00 -19.15 19.85
N LEU A 85 -25.33 -18.91 19.70
CA LEU A 85 -26.28 -19.11 20.80
C LEU A 85 -27.68 -19.46 20.27
N ALA A 86 -27.79 -20.60 19.59
CA ALA A 86 -29.04 -21.32 19.37
C ALA A 86 -28.70 -22.74 18.94
N GLU A 87 -28.50 -23.64 19.91
CA GLU A 87 -29.01 -25.02 19.96
C GLU A 87 -28.82 -25.57 21.38
#